data_AF-A0A672J549-F1
#
_entry.id   AF-A0A672J549-F1
#
_cell.length_a   1.000
_cell.length_b   1.000
_cell.length_c   1.000
_cell.angle_alpha   90.00
_cell.angle_beta   90.00
_cell.angle_gamma   90.00
#
_symmetry.space_group_name_H-M   'P 1'
#
loop_
_entity.id
_entity.type
_entity.pdbx_description
1 polymer ?
#
loop_
_entity_poly.entity_id
_entity_poly.type
_entity_poly.pdbx_seq_one_letter_code
_entity_poly.pdbx_strand_id
1 'polypeptide(L)'
;MEDSPENLIEEEECDSDEKPRYNTPFRSTRLHIQRSNVCSRAYFVVVMVFFHVYILNVIALLLYVHYNNGPGDLVSGDGGSSSGPASDSGASLPHPAPSSRELHEEYSQTFSLPRFEGIRVGHVQQVSLGSDRTHEMKTLSLKPLLFEIPGFLSEEECRVVVQLAQLKGLMDSQAAASSPGQVESNQPLLSLSTEEIFSLLDLNQDGLLQKQEIVSHSRSRDGTWLSPDSLRQILTGLDTCPTGVLTLADFRRVYDPSSRPEKQKKGKTHRQFKQRSKHTWLYQGPGSHHVLYTLRNRVASLTRLPSPLVELSEPLQVICFEHGDFSNAHHDSSPSHPETTCAHTRLAGNLSSLTEVSCRYLTMLFYLSSVEEGGETTFPVADNRTYEEQALVQDGVDLTDTQETCGRGNLRLKPTVGTALLWYNHLSDGRGWMGELDEYSLHGDCPVRRGVKWLANSWINVDPDHLQQERYQRLVAERHRATSGMEEHYRPLSHSDLHQDL
;
A
#
# COMPACT_ATOMS: atom_id res chain seq x y z
N MET A 1 -81.02 58.51 22.22
CA MET A 1 -79.57 58.73 22.17
C MET A 1 -78.95 57.35 22.28
N GLU A 2 -79.08 56.49 21.25
CA GLU A 2 -78.34 56.54 19.96
C GLU A 2 -76.83 56.51 20.27
N ASP A 3 -76.03 55.48 19.96
CA ASP A 3 -76.18 54.41 18.98
C ASP A 3 -75.68 53.04 19.52
N SER A 4 -76.30 51.99 19.00
CA SER A 4 -75.87 50.58 18.90
C SER A 4 -76.14 50.18 17.42
N PRO A 5 -75.83 48.97 16.87
CA PRO A 5 -75.24 47.78 17.47
C PRO A 5 -74.25 46.99 16.57
N GLU A 6 -73.82 45.84 17.10
CA GLU A 6 -73.38 44.61 16.42
C GLU A 6 -74.40 44.09 15.38
N ASN A 7 -73.92 43.35 14.35
CA ASN A 7 -74.44 42.02 13.93
C ASN A 7 -73.89 41.53 12.58
N LEU A 8 -73.56 40.22 12.52
CA LEU A 8 -74.03 39.17 11.57
C LEU A 8 -73.08 37.93 11.75
N ILE A 9 -73.45 36.84 12.45
CA ILE A 9 -74.39 35.74 12.10
C ILE A 9 -73.77 34.83 11.00
N GLU A 10 -73.66 33.49 11.04
CA GLU A 10 -74.38 32.33 11.65
C GLU A 10 -73.41 31.09 11.60
N GLU A 11 -73.29 30.24 12.63
CA GLU A 11 -73.88 28.86 12.78
C GLU A 11 -73.24 27.77 11.87
N GLU A 12 -72.92 26.52 12.25
CA GLU A 12 -73.47 25.60 13.26
C GLU A 12 -72.48 24.42 13.52
N GLU A 13 -72.59 23.77 14.68
CA GLU A 13 -71.83 22.58 15.17
C GLU A 13 -72.66 21.27 15.03
N CYS A 14 -72.07 20.11 15.43
CA CYS A 14 -72.64 18.75 15.67
C CYS A 14 -72.61 17.74 14.50
N ASP A 15 -72.29 16.43 14.64
CA ASP A 15 -72.00 15.57 15.80
C ASP A 15 -71.32 14.22 15.35
N SER A 16 -70.65 13.58 16.33
CA SER A 16 -70.50 12.15 16.67
C SER A 16 -69.93 11.05 15.73
N ASP A 17 -68.90 10.38 16.26
CA ASP A 17 -68.66 8.92 16.42
C ASP A 17 -68.82 7.89 15.28
N GLU A 18 -67.71 7.21 14.93
CA GLU A 18 -67.43 5.77 15.20
C GLU A 18 -66.22 5.24 14.38
N LYS A 19 -65.36 4.45 15.05
CA LYS A 19 -64.33 3.56 14.43
C LYS A 19 -64.95 2.15 14.20
N PRO A 20 -64.21 1.15 13.69
CA PRO A 20 -63.56 0.96 12.38
C PRO A 20 -63.96 -0.41 11.73
N ARG A 21 -63.74 -0.63 10.41
CA ARG A 21 -63.11 -1.85 9.81
C ARG A 21 -63.46 -2.16 8.33
N TYR A 22 -62.41 -2.58 7.61
CA TYR A 22 -62.30 -3.52 6.47
C TYR A 22 -62.97 -3.21 5.11
N ASN A 23 -62.17 -2.86 4.10
CA ASN A 23 -61.77 -3.74 2.97
C ASN A 23 -60.98 -3.00 1.85
N THR A 24 -59.80 -3.57 1.53
CA THR A 24 -59.02 -3.72 0.26
C THR A 24 -59.15 -2.76 -0.96
N PRO A 25 -58.09 -2.68 -1.82
CA PRO A 25 -57.69 -1.45 -2.51
C PRO A 25 -58.21 -1.33 -3.95
N PHE A 26 -58.56 -0.11 -4.36
CA PHE A 26 -58.88 0.23 -5.76
C PHE A 26 -57.67 0.87 -6.48
N ARG A 27 -57.22 0.12 -7.50
CA ARG A 27 -56.67 0.53 -8.81
C ARG A 27 -56.15 1.97 -8.96
N SER A 28 -54.82 2.08 -9.07
CA SER A 28 -54.14 3.22 -9.70
C SER A 28 -54.33 3.19 -11.22
N THR A 29 -54.82 4.30 -11.76
CA THR A 29 -54.91 4.64 -13.19
C THR A 29 -53.52 4.70 -13.82
N ARG A 30 -53.28 3.83 -14.82
CA ARG A 30 -52.07 3.79 -15.65
C ARG A 30 -51.95 5.08 -16.48
N LEU A 31 -50.88 5.84 -16.23
CA LEU A 31 -50.33 6.80 -17.20
C LEU A 31 -49.74 6.02 -18.38
N HIS A 32 -50.28 6.28 -19.57
CA HIS A 32 -49.88 5.65 -20.82
C HIS A 32 -48.62 6.34 -21.36
N ILE A 33 -47.43 5.90 -20.93
CA ILE A 33 -46.17 6.31 -21.55
C ILE A 33 -46.10 5.66 -22.94
N GLN A 34 -46.27 6.46 -23.98
CA GLN A 34 -45.94 6.05 -25.35
C GLN A 34 -44.44 5.74 -25.43
N ARG A 35 -44.10 4.45 -25.55
CA ARG A 35 -42.76 4.01 -25.99
C ARG A 35 -42.56 4.44 -27.44
N SER A 36 -41.79 5.49 -27.66
CA SER A 36 -41.23 5.81 -28.97
C SER A 36 -40.06 4.84 -29.25
N ASN A 37 -40.38 3.70 -29.88
CA ASN A 37 -39.35 2.88 -30.54
C ASN A 37 -38.84 3.63 -31.78
N VAL A 38 -37.92 4.58 -31.59
CA VAL A 38 -37.12 5.15 -32.68
C VAL A 38 -35.79 4.41 -32.74
N CYS A 39 -35.84 3.12 -33.05
CA CYS A 39 -34.69 2.41 -33.59
C CYS A 39 -34.72 2.68 -35.10
N SER A 40 -34.13 3.80 -35.52
CA SER A 40 -34.06 4.13 -36.95
C SER A 40 -33.28 3.04 -37.66
N ARG A 41 -33.96 2.30 -38.54
CA ARG A 41 -33.38 1.25 -39.39
C ARG A 41 -32.13 1.72 -40.15
N ALA A 42 -32.01 3.03 -40.39
CA ALA A 42 -30.85 3.66 -41.00
C ALA A 42 -29.60 3.64 -40.10
N TYR A 43 -29.74 3.83 -38.78
CA TYR A 43 -28.61 3.79 -37.84
C TYR A 43 -27.98 2.39 -37.77
N PHE A 44 -28.81 1.35 -37.76
CA PHE A 44 -28.33 -0.03 -37.73
C PHE A 44 -27.58 -0.41 -39.02
N VAL A 45 -28.05 0.07 -40.18
CA VAL A 45 -27.35 -0.14 -41.46
C VAL A 45 -25.99 0.55 -41.45
N VAL A 46 -25.89 1.78 -40.94
CA VAL A 46 -24.61 2.50 -40.86
C VAL A 46 -23.62 1.77 -39.95
N VAL A 47 -24.04 1.34 -38.75
CA VAL A 47 -23.19 0.57 -37.83
C VAL A 47 -22.74 -0.76 -38.45
N MET A 48 -23.64 -1.45 -39.16
CA MET A 48 -23.29 -2.68 -39.88
C MET A 48 -22.25 -2.43 -40.97
N VAL A 49 -22.35 -1.35 -41.74
CA VAL A 49 -21.32 -1.02 -42.75
C VAL A 49 -19.96 -0.79 -42.10
N PHE A 50 -19.88 -0.02 -41.01
CA PHE A 50 -18.62 0.19 -40.29
C PHE A 50 -18.05 -1.11 -39.72
N PHE A 51 -18.90 -1.99 -39.20
CA PHE A 51 -18.49 -3.29 -38.70
C PHE A 51 -17.89 -4.18 -39.80
N HIS A 52 -18.50 -4.22 -40.98
CA HIS A 52 -17.99 -5.00 -42.11
C HIS A 52 -16.70 -4.42 -42.68
N VAL A 53 -16.57 -3.09 -42.77
CA VAL A 53 -15.32 -2.44 -43.19
C VAL A 53 -14.19 -2.72 -42.20
N TYR A 54 -14.47 -2.69 -40.89
CA TYR A 54 -13.50 -3.04 -39.87
C TYR A 54 -13.01 -4.49 -40.00
N ILE A 55 -13.92 -5.45 -40.17
CA ILE A 55 -13.55 -6.86 -40.35
C ILE A 55 -12.71 -7.05 -41.61
N LEU A 56 -13.08 -6.43 -42.73
CA LEU A 56 -12.31 -6.52 -43.97
C LEU A 56 -10.90 -5.95 -43.82
N ASN A 57 -10.73 -4.84 -43.08
CA ASN A 57 -9.42 -4.28 -42.80
C ASN A 57 -8.57 -5.20 -41.90
N VAL A 58 -9.16 -5.84 -40.90
CA VAL A 58 -8.46 -6.82 -40.05
C VAL A 58 -8.01 -8.04 -40.85
N ILE A 59 -8.89 -8.57 -41.72
CA ILE A 59 -8.54 -9.70 -42.60
C ILE A 59 -7.44 -9.32 -43.58
N ALA A 60 -7.50 -8.13 -44.17
CA ALA A 60 -6.45 -7.63 -45.07
C ALA A 60 -5.10 -7.50 -44.35
N LEU A 61 -5.09 -7.03 -43.10
CA LEU A 61 -3.88 -6.94 -42.28
C LEU A 61 -3.30 -8.33 -41.98
N LEU A 62 -4.15 -9.29 -41.61
CA LEU A 62 -3.73 -10.68 -41.35
C LEU A 62 -3.18 -11.35 -42.61
N LEU A 63 -3.80 -11.13 -43.77
CA LEU A 63 -3.30 -11.62 -45.06
C LEU A 63 -1.98 -10.95 -45.44
N TYR A 64 -1.80 -9.65 -45.18
CA TYR A 64 -0.53 -8.96 -45.41
C TYR A 64 0.59 -9.52 -44.54
N VAL A 65 0.32 -9.75 -43.25
CA VAL A 65 1.27 -10.38 -42.32
C VAL A 65 1.58 -11.82 -42.77
N HIS A 66 0.58 -12.58 -43.20
CA HIS A 66 0.77 -13.94 -43.67
C HIS A 66 1.57 -14.01 -44.99
N TYR A 67 1.32 -13.08 -45.93
CA TYR A 67 2.02 -13.04 -47.21
C TYR A 67 3.49 -12.59 -47.06
N ASN A 68 3.76 -11.65 -46.15
CA ASN A 68 5.13 -11.22 -45.87
C ASN A 68 5.92 -12.16 -44.96
N ASN A 69 5.26 -13.10 -44.27
CA ASN A 69 5.90 -14.12 -43.44
C ASN A 69 5.77 -15.54 -44.03
N GLY A 70 5.58 -15.66 -45.36
CA GLY A 70 5.60 -16.96 -46.03
C GLY A 70 6.94 -17.70 -45.83
N PRO A 71 6.92 -19.04 -45.67
CA PRO A 71 8.06 -19.81 -45.15
C PRO A 71 9.14 -20.03 -46.21
N GLY A 72 10.36 -19.56 -45.92
CA GLY A 72 11.57 -19.91 -46.65
C GLY A 72 12.25 -21.15 -46.06
N ASP A 73 12.45 -22.13 -46.94
CA ASP A 73 13.42 -23.24 -46.92
C ASP A 73 13.11 -24.55 -46.17
N LEU A 74 12.69 -25.53 -46.98
CA LEU A 74 13.07 -26.93 -46.85
C LEU A 74 13.85 -27.37 -48.11
N VAL A 75 14.89 -28.19 -47.88
CA VAL A 75 15.58 -29.13 -48.80
C VAL A 75 16.98 -28.73 -49.34
N SER A 76 17.99 -29.25 -48.63
CA SER A 76 19.09 -30.16 -49.06
C SER A 76 20.09 -29.79 -50.16
N GLY A 77 21.38 -30.03 -49.84
CA GLY A 77 22.35 -30.67 -50.75
C GLY A 77 23.79 -30.15 -50.69
N ASP A 78 24.73 -31.03 -50.26
CA ASP A 78 26.17 -31.20 -50.60
C ASP A 78 27.00 -30.02 -51.15
N GLY A 79 28.28 -29.78 -50.82
CA GLY A 79 29.36 -30.60 -50.26
C GLY A 79 30.71 -30.07 -50.79
N GLY A 80 31.82 -30.36 -50.12
CA GLY A 80 33.14 -30.51 -50.78
C GLY A 80 34.19 -29.37 -50.70
N SER A 81 35.11 -29.47 -49.72
CA SER A 81 36.59 -29.49 -49.82
C SER A 81 37.39 -28.61 -50.82
N SER A 82 38.42 -27.87 -50.35
CA SER A 82 39.87 -28.21 -50.48
C SER A 82 40.88 -27.02 -50.30
N SER A 83 41.86 -27.21 -49.39
CA SER A 83 43.32 -26.89 -49.38
C SER A 83 43.96 -25.58 -49.94
N GLY A 84 44.85 -24.95 -49.12
CA GLY A 84 45.70 -23.73 -49.31
C GLY A 84 46.85 -23.78 -50.36
N PRO A 85 48.03 -23.07 -50.26
CA PRO A 85 48.62 -22.29 -49.13
C PRO A 85 49.39 -20.95 -49.48
N ALA A 86 49.91 -20.28 -48.42
CA ALA A 86 51.17 -19.48 -48.25
C ALA A 86 51.46 -18.08 -48.89
N SER A 87 51.87 -17.13 -48.00
CA SER A 87 52.80 -15.94 -48.11
C SER A 87 52.47 -14.80 -49.10
N ASP A 88 52.70 -13.50 -48.88
CA ASP A 88 53.71 -12.77 -48.09
C ASP A 88 53.28 -11.29 -47.86
N SER A 89 53.93 -10.63 -46.89
CA SER A 89 54.28 -9.19 -46.75
C SER A 89 53.24 -8.04 -46.83
N GLY A 90 53.10 -7.31 -45.70
CA GLY A 90 53.34 -5.85 -45.68
C GLY A 90 52.15 -4.87 -45.59
N ALA A 91 52.27 -3.95 -44.62
CA ALA A 91 51.60 -2.64 -44.48
C ALA A 91 50.25 -2.59 -43.72
N SER A 92 50.42 -2.16 -42.47
CA SER A 92 49.45 -1.58 -41.53
C SER A 92 48.47 -0.55 -42.12
N LEU A 93 47.18 -0.77 -41.87
CA LEU A 93 46.14 0.24 -41.77
C LEU A 93 45.40 0.04 -40.42
N PRO A 94 45.05 1.12 -39.69
CA PRO A 94 44.49 1.00 -38.34
C PRO A 94 43.06 0.46 -38.38
N HIS A 95 42.79 -0.50 -37.49
CA HIS A 95 41.44 -0.96 -37.18
C HIS A 95 40.52 0.23 -36.83
N PRO A 96 39.32 0.34 -37.41
CA PRO A 96 38.27 1.11 -36.78
C PRO A 96 37.88 0.40 -35.48
N ALA A 97 37.79 1.18 -34.40
CA ALA A 97 37.34 0.73 -33.09
C ALA A 97 36.03 -0.08 -33.20
N PRO A 98 35.81 -1.10 -32.34
CA PRO A 98 34.52 -1.74 -32.28
C PRO A 98 33.49 -0.66 -31.99
N SER A 99 32.51 -0.52 -32.89
CA SER A 99 31.38 0.36 -32.68
C SER A 99 30.78 0.04 -31.33
N SER A 100 30.58 1.09 -30.53
CA SER A 100 29.94 1.14 -29.22
C SER A 100 28.44 0.72 -29.23
N ARG A 101 28.05 -0.12 -30.18
CA ARG A 101 26.70 -0.66 -30.35
C ARG A 101 26.56 -2.14 -30.01
N GLU A 102 27.65 -2.91 -29.94
CA GLU A 102 27.57 -4.35 -29.61
C GLU A 102 27.84 -4.64 -28.11
N LEU A 103 28.09 -3.61 -27.29
CA LEU A 103 28.21 -3.70 -25.83
C LEU A 103 26.99 -3.13 -25.08
N HIS A 104 25.90 -2.81 -25.79
CA HIS A 104 24.68 -2.22 -25.23
C HIS A 104 23.42 -3.06 -25.44
N GLU A 105 23.53 -4.30 -25.95
CA GLU A 105 22.37 -5.17 -26.23
C GLU A 105 22.22 -6.37 -25.28
N GLU A 106 22.95 -6.42 -24.16
CA GLU A 106 22.82 -7.51 -23.17
C GLU A 106 22.32 -7.10 -21.77
N TYR A 107 21.82 -5.87 -21.59
CA TYR A 107 21.33 -5.38 -20.29
C TYR A 107 19.96 -4.69 -20.30
N SER A 108 19.09 -5.02 -21.26
CA SER A 108 17.70 -4.56 -21.27
C SER A 108 16.73 -5.74 -21.31
N GLN A 109 16.80 -6.62 -20.31
CA GLN A 109 15.57 -7.29 -19.89
C GLN A 109 14.79 -6.25 -19.08
N THR A 110 13.86 -5.55 -19.73
CA THR A 110 12.89 -4.67 -19.09
C THR A 110 12.14 -5.49 -18.04
N PHE A 111 12.55 -5.33 -16.78
CA PHE A 111 11.90 -5.99 -15.66
C PHE A 111 10.47 -5.47 -15.55
N SER A 112 9.50 -6.38 -15.59
CA SER A 112 8.08 -6.07 -15.35
C SER A 112 7.69 -6.53 -13.96
N LEU A 113 6.76 -5.83 -13.30
CA LEU A 113 6.20 -6.19 -12.02
C LEU A 113 5.16 -7.30 -12.22
N PRO A 114 5.38 -8.53 -11.72
CA PRO A 114 4.35 -9.56 -11.67
C PRO A 114 3.06 -9.03 -11.03
N ARG A 115 1.95 -9.30 -11.70
CA ARG A 115 0.61 -9.01 -11.21
C ARG A 115 -0.26 -10.23 -11.39
N PHE A 116 -1.02 -10.59 -10.36
CA PHE A 116 -1.97 -11.70 -10.46
C PHE A 116 -3.13 -11.36 -11.38
N GLU A 117 -3.69 -12.37 -12.03
CA GLU A 117 -4.94 -12.24 -12.78
C GLU A 117 -6.12 -12.53 -11.85
N GLY A 118 -7.09 -11.61 -11.78
CA GLY A 118 -8.29 -11.79 -10.97
C GLY A 118 -9.27 -12.81 -11.54
N ILE A 119 -9.29 -12.99 -12.87
CA ILE A 119 -10.19 -13.85 -13.64
C ILE A 119 -11.68 -13.49 -13.46
N ARG A 120 -12.26 -13.76 -12.28
CA ARG A 120 -13.61 -13.35 -11.87
C ARG A 120 -13.75 -13.44 -10.36
N VAL A 121 -14.69 -12.68 -9.78
CA VAL A 121 -15.05 -12.81 -8.36
C VAL A 121 -15.45 -14.25 -8.02
N GLY A 122 -14.89 -14.76 -6.93
CA GLY A 122 -15.07 -16.13 -6.46
C GLY A 122 -14.21 -17.18 -7.16
N HIS A 123 -13.38 -16.80 -8.14
CA HIS A 123 -12.39 -17.71 -8.70
C HIS A 123 -11.36 -18.11 -7.63
N VAL A 124 -11.00 -19.39 -7.58
CA VAL A 124 -9.99 -19.94 -6.66
C VAL A 124 -8.85 -20.51 -7.49
N GLN A 125 -7.63 -20.08 -7.19
CA GLN A 125 -6.40 -20.58 -7.80
C GLN A 125 -5.43 -21.08 -6.72
N GLN A 126 -4.61 -22.08 -7.06
CA GLN A 126 -3.60 -22.62 -6.17
C GLN A 126 -2.31 -21.80 -6.27
N VAL A 127 -1.76 -21.40 -5.13
CA VAL A 127 -0.49 -20.68 -5.03
C VAL A 127 0.48 -21.42 -4.12
N SER A 128 1.75 -21.48 -4.53
CA SER A 128 2.82 -22.10 -3.75
C SER A 128 3.59 -21.02 -2.99
N LEU A 129 3.75 -21.20 -1.69
CA LEU A 129 4.32 -20.19 -0.78
C LEU A 129 5.77 -20.50 -0.35
N GLY A 130 6.51 -21.28 -1.15
CA GLY A 130 7.90 -21.68 -0.88
C GLY A 130 8.07 -22.79 0.18
N SER A 131 7.01 -23.16 0.88
CA SER A 131 6.91 -24.45 1.60
C SER A 131 6.19 -25.46 0.69
N ASP A 132 6.36 -26.76 0.90
CA ASP A 132 5.65 -27.84 0.17
C ASP A 132 4.11 -27.83 0.36
N ARG A 133 3.54 -26.73 0.87
CA ARG A 133 2.11 -26.48 1.03
C ARG A 133 1.60 -25.56 -0.07
N THR A 134 0.59 -26.05 -0.79
CA THR A 134 -0.24 -25.24 -1.69
C THR A 134 -1.33 -24.56 -0.90
N HIS A 135 -1.55 -23.27 -1.17
CA HIS A 135 -2.64 -22.49 -0.58
C HIS A 135 -3.66 -22.11 -1.64
N GLU A 136 -4.92 -22.05 -1.24
CA GLU A 136 -5.99 -21.52 -2.07
C GLU A 136 -5.99 -19.99 -1.99
N MET A 137 -6.00 -19.34 -3.14
CA MET A 137 -6.17 -17.90 -3.27
C MET A 137 -7.46 -17.61 -4.02
N LYS A 138 -8.37 -16.88 -3.38
CA LYS A 138 -9.70 -16.56 -3.91
C LYS A 138 -9.77 -15.10 -4.32
N THR A 139 -10.25 -14.82 -5.53
CA THR A 139 -10.55 -13.45 -5.97
C THR A 139 -11.80 -12.93 -5.29
N LEU A 140 -11.70 -11.81 -4.59
CA LEU A 140 -12.82 -11.18 -3.88
C LEU A 140 -13.43 -10.02 -4.66
N SER A 141 -12.61 -9.24 -5.36
CA SER A 141 -13.05 -8.19 -6.26
C SER A 141 -12.07 -8.01 -7.42
N LEU A 142 -12.53 -7.39 -8.50
CA LEU A 142 -11.70 -6.99 -9.63
C LEU A 142 -11.33 -5.51 -9.59
N LYS A 143 -12.13 -4.69 -8.88
CA LYS A 143 -11.88 -3.28 -8.60
C LYS A 143 -12.11 -3.01 -7.11
N PRO A 144 -11.09 -2.93 -6.26
CA PRO A 144 -9.69 -3.13 -6.60
C PRO A 144 -9.45 -4.61 -6.89
N LEU A 145 -8.32 -4.91 -7.51
CA LEU A 145 -7.89 -6.31 -7.66
C LEU A 145 -7.46 -6.86 -6.29
N LEU A 146 -8.34 -7.64 -5.67
CA LEU A 146 -8.24 -8.09 -4.26
C LEU A 146 -8.42 -9.60 -4.16
N PHE A 147 -7.59 -10.22 -3.35
CA PHE A 147 -7.57 -11.66 -3.10
C PHE A 147 -7.57 -11.97 -1.60
N GLU A 148 -8.14 -13.12 -1.26
CA GLU A 148 -8.11 -13.74 0.07
C GLU A 148 -7.31 -15.04 0.02
N ILE A 149 -6.43 -15.25 0.99
CA ILE A 149 -5.61 -16.44 1.14
C ILE A 149 -5.78 -16.98 2.57
N PRO A 150 -6.72 -17.91 2.79
CA PRO A 150 -6.93 -18.49 4.11
C PRO A 150 -5.72 -19.29 4.60
N GLY A 151 -5.45 -19.23 5.90
CA GLY A 151 -4.35 -19.99 6.52
C GLY A 151 -2.96 -19.63 5.99
N PHE A 152 -2.77 -18.41 5.50
CA PHE A 152 -1.48 -17.91 5.05
C PHE A 152 -0.45 -17.87 6.19
N LEU A 153 -0.89 -17.56 7.41
CA LEU A 153 -0.14 -17.79 8.65
C LEU A 153 -0.83 -18.86 9.50
N SER A 154 -0.02 -19.63 10.22
CA SER A 154 -0.52 -20.45 11.32
C SER A 154 -0.93 -19.60 12.53
N GLU A 155 -1.81 -20.11 13.39
CA GLU A 155 -2.16 -19.42 14.63
C GLU A 155 -0.94 -19.19 15.53
N GLU A 156 0.03 -20.10 15.51
CA GLU A 156 1.28 -19.98 16.25
C GLU A 156 2.12 -18.81 15.74
N GLU A 157 2.27 -18.66 14.42
CA GLU A 157 2.95 -17.52 13.81
C GLU A 157 2.23 -16.20 14.16
N CYS A 158 0.89 -16.17 14.09
CA CYS A 158 0.10 -15.00 14.49
C CYS A 158 0.36 -14.60 15.94
N ARG A 159 0.35 -15.57 16.87
CA ARG A 159 0.63 -15.32 18.30
C ARG A 159 2.03 -14.73 18.50
N VAL A 160 3.04 -15.25 17.82
CA VAL A 160 4.42 -14.74 17.90
C VAL A 160 4.49 -13.29 17.42
N VAL A 161 3.87 -12.96 16.28
CA VAL A 161 3.86 -11.58 15.76
C VAL A 161 3.21 -10.63 16.77
N VAL A 162 2.09 -11.01 17.37
CA VAL A 162 1.41 -10.21 18.41
C VAL A 162 2.29 -10.03 19.65
N GLN A 163 2.94 -11.10 20.13
CA GLN A 163 3.83 -11.02 21.29
C GLN A 163 5.03 -10.09 21.04
N LEU A 164 5.66 -10.18 19.87
CA LEU A 164 6.76 -9.29 19.49
C LEU A 164 6.30 -7.82 19.44
N ALA A 165 5.11 -7.56 18.92
CA ALA A 165 4.53 -6.21 18.90
C ALA A 165 4.25 -5.69 20.31
N GLN A 166 3.72 -6.53 21.20
CA GLN A 166 3.47 -6.16 22.60
C GLN A 166 4.77 -5.89 23.36
N LEU A 167 5.80 -6.71 23.16
CA LEU A 167 7.12 -6.55 23.79
C LEU A 167 7.81 -5.26 23.33
N LYS A 168 7.67 -4.91 22.05
CA LYS A 168 8.20 -3.64 21.51
C LYS A 168 7.46 -2.42 22.06
N GLY A 169 6.18 -2.58 22.40
CA GLY A 169 5.28 -1.50 22.80
C GLY A 169 4.53 -0.90 21.61
N LEU A 170 3.27 -0.53 21.86
CA LEU A 170 2.40 0.09 20.85
C LEU A 170 2.15 1.56 21.15
N MET A 171 1.96 2.34 20.09
CA MET A 171 1.69 3.78 20.13
C MET A 171 0.32 4.08 19.53
N ASP A 172 -0.35 5.13 20.01
CA ASP A 172 -1.63 5.57 19.44
C ASP A 172 -1.44 6.13 18.02
N SER A 173 -2.32 5.73 17.09
CA SER A 173 -2.15 5.98 15.64
C SER A 173 -2.41 7.42 15.20
N GLN A 174 -3.12 8.23 16.00
CA GLN A 174 -3.31 9.66 15.72
C GLN A 174 -3.68 10.45 16.98
N ALA A 175 -3.04 11.60 17.13
CA ALA A 175 -3.48 12.64 18.05
C ALA A 175 -4.38 13.64 17.27
N ALA A 176 -5.56 13.94 17.82
CA ALA A 176 -6.67 14.65 17.16
C ALA A 176 -6.31 15.78 16.17
N ALA A 177 -6.84 15.74 14.94
CA ALA A 177 -6.79 16.82 13.96
C ALA A 177 -8.13 17.59 13.87
N SER A 178 -8.06 18.90 13.66
CA SER A 178 -9.19 19.85 13.56
C SER A 178 -9.43 20.33 12.11
N SER A 179 -10.67 20.73 11.81
CA SER A 179 -11.25 21.09 10.49
C SER A 179 -10.59 22.29 9.75
N PRO A 180 -10.85 22.47 8.43
CA PRO A 180 -10.02 23.27 7.53
C PRO A 180 -10.31 24.77 7.63
N GLY A 181 -9.25 25.57 7.78
CA GLY A 181 -9.34 27.03 7.80
C GLY A 181 -8.20 27.77 8.50
N GLN A 182 -7.18 27.08 9.02
CA GLN A 182 -6.06 27.72 9.71
C GLN A 182 -4.72 27.11 9.33
N VAL A 183 -3.79 28.02 9.06
CA VAL A 183 -2.34 27.89 8.84
C VAL A 183 -1.74 26.69 9.57
N GLU A 184 -1.00 25.87 8.83
CA GLU A 184 -0.17 24.76 9.31
C GLU A 184 0.55 25.14 10.61
N SER A 185 0.13 24.53 11.71
CA SER A 185 0.82 24.58 12.99
C SER A 185 1.18 23.15 13.36
N ASN A 186 2.41 22.77 13.02
CA ASN A 186 3.07 21.57 13.52
C ASN A 186 3.06 21.59 15.06
N GLN A 187 2.18 20.80 15.67
CA GLN A 187 2.23 20.51 17.11
C GLN A 187 2.68 19.07 17.33
N PRO A 188 3.81 18.82 18.03
CA PRO A 188 4.12 17.50 18.54
C PRO A 188 3.41 17.28 19.88
N LEU A 189 2.52 16.29 19.93
CA LEU A 189 1.96 15.76 21.17
C LEU A 189 2.92 14.72 21.75
N LEU A 190 3.24 14.90 23.04
CA LEU A 190 4.04 14.07 23.96
C LEU A 190 5.41 14.69 24.34
N SER A 191 5.48 15.18 25.58
CA SER A 191 6.72 15.45 26.31
C SER A 191 7.23 14.12 26.88
N LEU A 192 7.85 13.29 26.05
CA LEU A 192 8.59 12.12 26.52
C LEU A 192 9.87 12.59 27.24
N SER A 193 10.29 11.87 28.28
CA SER A 193 11.56 12.11 28.96
C SER A 193 12.73 11.59 28.11
N THR A 194 13.93 12.16 28.28
CA THR A 194 15.14 11.77 27.53
C THR A 194 15.45 10.27 27.61
N GLU A 195 15.03 9.62 28.70
CA GLU A 195 15.20 8.18 28.94
C GLU A 195 14.19 7.33 28.16
N GLU A 196 12.93 7.75 28.11
CA GLU A 196 11.89 7.07 27.33
C GLU A 196 12.24 7.10 25.84
N ILE A 197 12.78 8.22 25.41
CA ILE A 197 13.27 8.48 24.06
C ILE A 197 14.43 7.57 23.71
N PHE A 198 15.41 7.50 24.61
CA PHE A 198 16.57 6.63 24.44
C PHE A 198 16.14 5.17 24.32
N SER A 199 15.23 4.74 25.19
CA SER A 199 14.71 3.37 25.22
C SER A 199 13.88 3.02 23.97
N LEU A 200 13.21 4.01 23.37
CA LEU A 200 12.46 3.81 22.11
C LEU A 200 13.37 3.69 20.89
N LEU A 201 14.51 4.37 20.91
CA LEU A 201 15.50 4.34 19.84
C LEU A 201 16.42 3.11 19.94
N ASP A 202 16.57 2.53 21.14
CA ASP A 202 17.41 1.35 21.45
C ASP A 202 16.62 0.07 21.13
N LEU A 203 16.75 -0.39 19.89
CA LEU A 203 15.91 -1.43 19.32
C LEU A 203 16.24 -2.81 19.87
N ASN A 204 17.52 -3.04 20.17
CA ASN A 204 18.01 -4.31 20.69
C ASN A 204 18.13 -4.30 22.23
N GLN A 205 17.82 -3.17 22.89
CA GLN A 205 17.84 -2.97 24.34
C GLN A 205 19.18 -3.27 24.98
N ASP A 206 20.28 -3.03 24.25
CA ASP A 206 21.63 -3.25 24.75
C ASP A 206 22.21 -2.05 25.50
N GLY A 207 21.43 -0.96 25.60
CA GLY A 207 21.81 0.27 26.28
C GLY A 207 22.77 1.15 25.46
N LEU A 208 22.96 0.84 24.17
CA LEU A 208 23.90 1.51 23.27
C LEU A 208 23.19 1.89 21.96
N LEU A 209 22.85 3.17 21.80
CA LEU A 209 22.25 3.64 20.56
C LEU A 209 23.24 3.64 19.40
N GLN A 210 22.93 2.87 18.38
CA GLN A 210 23.73 2.73 17.17
C GLN A 210 23.09 3.45 15.98
N LYS A 211 23.91 3.73 14.96
CA LYS A 211 23.48 4.49 13.78
C LYS A 211 22.31 3.82 13.06
N GLN A 212 22.33 2.50 12.97
CA GLN A 212 21.30 1.68 12.33
C GLN A 212 19.97 1.80 13.06
N GLU A 213 19.99 1.86 14.38
CA GLU A 213 18.78 1.99 15.21
C GLU A 213 18.17 3.38 15.05
N ILE A 214 18.99 4.44 15.09
CA ILE A 214 18.55 5.83 14.88
C ILE A 214 17.99 6.02 13.44
N VAL A 215 18.64 5.43 12.43
CA VAL A 215 18.21 5.54 11.02
C VAL A 215 16.97 4.69 10.73
N SER A 216 16.74 3.59 11.47
CA SER A 216 15.53 2.77 11.32
C SER A 216 14.26 3.58 11.61
N HIS A 217 14.32 4.48 12.59
CA HIS A 217 13.23 5.39 12.96
C HIS A 217 13.09 6.59 12.01
N SER A 218 14.10 6.88 11.18
CA SER A 218 14.03 7.93 10.15
C SER A 218 13.17 7.53 8.94
N ARG A 219 12.82 6.24 8.79
CA ARG A 219 12.09 5.71 7.61
C ARG A 219 10.60 5.53 7.84
N SER A 220 10.10 5.59 9.08
CA SER A 220 8.66 5.54 9.37
C SER A 220 8.06 6.93 9.19
N ARG A 221 7.22 7.11 8.18
CA ARG A 221 6.52 8.38 7.94
C ARG A 221 5.30 8.63 8.85
N ASP A 222 4.99 7.70 9.74
CA ASP A 222 3.93 7.88 10.72
C ASP A 222 4.49 8.62 11.94
N GLY A 223 4.56 9.95 11.83
CA GLY A 223 4.69 10.86 12.97
C GLY A 223 5.95 10.69 13.83
N THR A 224 7.12 11.06 13.30
CA THR A 224 8.37 11.08 14.08
C THR A 224 8.20 11.90 15.36
N TRP A 225 8.33 11.23 16.50
CA TRP A 225 8.39 11.82 17.85
C TRP A 225 9.60 12.81 18.00
N LEU A 226 10.58 12.73 17.08
CA LEU A 226 11.68 13.67 16.87
C LEU A 226 11.44 14.55 15.65
N SER A 227 11.69 15.86 15.74
CA SER A 227 11.75 16.70 14.54
C SER A 227 12.93 16.27 13.66
N PRO A 228 12.90 16.53 12.34
CA PRO A 228 14.05 16.31 11.46
C PRO A 228 15.33 16.98 11.99
N ASP A 229 15.21 18.09 12.70
CA ASP A 229 16.33 18.80 13.32
C ASP A 229 16.85 18.08 14.57
N SER A 230 15.99 17.49 15.39
CA SER A 230 16.40 16.65 16.52
C SER A 230 17.08 15.36 16.07
N LEU A 231 16.60 14.73 14.98
CA LEU A 231 17.27 13.57 14.38
C LEU A 231 18.65 13.94 13.82
N ARG A 232 18.77 15.10 13.14
CA ARG A 232 20.06 15.63 12.69
C ARG A 232 21.00 15.91 13.86
N GLN A 233 20.49 16.46 14.97
CA GLN A 233 21.26 16.72 16.18
C GLN A 233 21.78 15.42 16.81
N ILE A 234 20.94 14.38 16.91
CA ILE A 234 21.32 13.06 17.42
C ILE A 234 22.34 12.38 16.51
N LEU A 235 22.13 12.43 15.19
CA LEU A 235 23.07 11.85 14.20
C LEU A 235 24.41 12.58 14.18
N THR A 236 24.39 13.91 14.31
CA THR A 236 25.62 14.72 14.40
C THR A 236 26.35 14.41 15.71
N GLY A 237 25.62 14.26 16.82
CA GLY A 237 26.19 13.84 18.10
C GLY A 237 26.85 12.45 18.03
N LEU A 238 26.19 11.49 17.37
CA LEU A 238 26.73 10.16 17.12
C LEU A 238 27.99 10.19 16.25
N ASP A 239 27.99 10.98 15.17
CA ASP A 239 29.14 11.12 14.27
C ASP A 239 30.33 11.84 14.96
N THR A 240 30.08 12.61 16.02
CA THR A 240 31.13 13.22 16.88
C THR A 240 31.61 12.32 18.02
N CYS A 241 30.93 11.20 18.30
CA CYS A 241 31.33 10.25 19.33
C CYS A 241 32.42 9.30 18.80
N PRO A 242 33.61 9.22 19.45
CA PRO A 242 34.73 8.42 18.96
C PRO A 242 34.46 6.90 18.97
N THR A 243 33.44 6.45 19.71
CA THR A 243 33.01 5.04 19.82
C THR A 243 32.00 4.62 18.75
N GLY A 244 31.42 5.56 17.99
CA GLY A 244 30.36 5.27 17.01
C GLY A 244 29.03 4.77 17.60
N VAL A 245 28.88 4.81 18.92
CA VAL A 245 27.67 4.43 19.68
C VAL A 245 27.40 5.46 20.77
N LEU A 246 26.12 5.73 21.06
CA LEU A 246 25.68 6.66 22.11
C LEU A 246 25.15 5.90 23.32
N THR A 247 25.79 6.06 24.48
CA THR A 247 25.22 5.60 25.75
C THR A 247 24.10 6.55 26.21
N LEU A 248 23.26 6.13 27.15
CA LEU A 248 22.22 7.01 27.75
C LEU A 248 22.82 8.32 28.31
N ALA A 249 24.03 8.27 28.87
CA ALA A 249 24.73 9.44 29.41
C ALA A 249 25.20 10.39 28.30
N ASP A 250 25.62 9.85 27.16
CA ASP A 250 26.02 10.65 25.99
C ASP A 250 24.80 11.23 25.29
N PHE A 251 23.74 10.44 25.17
CA PHE A 251 22.48 10.86 24.57
C PHE A 251 21.86 12.05 25.31
N ARG A 252 21.88 12.06 26.66
CA ARG A 252 21.45 13.21 27.47
C ARG A 252 22.24 14.50 27.20
N ARG A 253 23.49 14.39 26.73
CA ARG A 253 24.33 15.56 26.38
C ARG A 253 24.06 16.05 24.96
N VAL A 254 23.66 15.15 24.07
CA VAL A 254 23.37 15.44 22.68
C VAL A 254 21.93 15.94 22.49
N TYR A 255 20.98 15.45 23.29
CA TYR A 255 19.55 15.72 23.19
C TYR A 255 19.02 16.46 24.43
N ASP A 256 18.66 17.74 24.27
CA ASP A 256 18.09 18.58 25.33
C ASP A 256 16.60 18.89 25.08
N PRO A 257 15.68 18.31 25.87
CA PRO A 257 14.23 18.53 25.71
C PRO A 257 13.77 19.92 26.15
N SER A 258 14.59 20.73 26.83
CA SER A 258 14.21 22.03 27.40
C SER A 258 14.16 23.19 26.37
N SER A 259 14.54 22.94 25.12
CA SER A 259 14.56 23.94 24.04
C SER A 259 13.20 24.17 23.34
N ARG A 260 12.08 23.61 23.84
CA ARG A 260 10.74 23.73 23.22
C ARG A 260 9.94 24.91 23.80
N PRO A 261 9.30 25.77 22.98
CA PRO A 261 8.45 26.85 23.48
C PRO A 261 7.12 26.33 24.06
N GLU A 262 6.84 26.65 25.33
CA GLU A 262 5.58 26.31 26.03
C GLU A 262 4.37 27.12 25.51
N LYS A 263 3.23 26.46 25.26
CA LYS A 263 1.91 27.13 25.22
C LYS A 263 0.79 26.28 25.85
N GLN A 264 -0.07 26.99 26.59
CA GLN A 264 -1.11 26.50 27.51
C GLN A 264 -2.34 25.85 26.85
N LYS A 265 -2.97 24.90 27.57
CA LYS A 265 -4.25 24.25 27.25
C LYS A 265 -5.46 25.12 27.64
N LYS A 266 -6.52 25.11 26.80
CA LYS A 266 -7.93 25.23 27.24
C LYS A 266 -8.92 24.79 26.13
N GLY A 267 -10.00 24.11 26.54
CA GLY A 267 -11.25 23.97 25.76
C GLY A 267 -11.65 22.55 25.37
N LYS A 268 -12.81 22.07 25.86
CA LYS A 268 -13.51 20.86 25.39
C LYS A 268 -14.28 21.17 24.11
N THR A 269 -14.03 20.41 23.05
CA THR A 269 -14.86 20.35 21.83
C THR A 269 -14.81 18.92 21.28
N HIS A 270 -15.93 18.40 20.74
CA HIS A 270 -16.02 17.07 20.13
C HIS A 270 -14.91 16.88 19.09
N ARG A 271 -14.07 15.85 19.27
CA ARG A 271 -12.90 15.55 18.42
C ARG A 271 -13.29 14.47 17.41
N GLN A 272 -13.18 14.76 16.12
CA GLN A 272 -13.47 13.81 15.05
C GLN A 272 -12.17 13.12 14.64
N PHE A 273 -11.96 11.90 15.13
CA PHE A 273 -10.78 11.11 14.77
C PHE A 273 -11.02 10.41 13.42
N LYS A 274 -10.03 10.43 12.52
CA LYS A 274 -10.08 9.63 11.29
C LYS A 274 -9.69 8.17 11.53
N GLN A 275 -8.91 7.91 12.56
CA GLN A 275 -8.50 6.59 12.99
C GLN A 275 -8.30 6.59 14.50
N ARG A 276 -8.70 5.50 15.16
CA ARG A 276 -8.38 5.21 16.55
C ARG A 276 -7.94 3.76 16.64
N SER A 277 -6.64 3.55 16.86
CA SER A 277 -6.02 2.24 17.07
C SER A 277 -4.61 2.43 17.61
N LYS A 278 -3.98 1.36 18.08
CA LYS A 278 -2.57 1.35 18.49
C LYS A 278 -1.74 0.58 17.49
N HIS A 279 -0.53 1.05 17.17
CA HIS A 279 0.35 0.33 16.24
C HIS A 279 1.82 0.33 16.68
N THR A 280 2.60 -0.55 16.06
CA THR A 280 4.06 -0.61 16.17
C THR A 280 4.65 -1.19 14.88
N TRP A 281 5.97 -1.15 14.76
CA TRP A 281 6.68 -1.60 13.55
C TRP A 281 7.70 -2.69 13.87
N LEU A 282 7.65 -3.80 13.13
CA LEU A 282 8.54 -4.93 13.32
C LEU A 282 9.50 -5.08 12.13
N TYR A 283 10.80 -5.08 12.42
CA TYR A 283 11.84 -5.32 11.43
C TYR A 283 11.85 -6.79 10.97
N GLN A 284 12.01 -7.03 9.67
CA GLN A 284 11.95 -8.37 9.06
C GLN A 284 13.25 -8.80 8.36
N GLY A 285 14.33 -8.03 8.50
CA GLY A 285 15.63 -8.33 7.87
C GLY A 285 16.53 -9.25 8.69
N PRO A 286 17.83 -9.31 8.35
CA PRO A 286 18.81 -10.12 9.08
C PRO A 286 18.82 -9.79 10.58
N GLY A 287 18.80 -10.82 11.44
CA GLY A 287 18.71 -10.66 12.90
C GLY A 287 17.29 -10.55 13.45
N SER A 288 16.25 -10.48 12.60
CA SER A 288 14.86 -10.57 13.05
C SER A 288 14.46 -11.99 13.45
N HIS A 289 13.37 -12.11 14.23
CA HIS A 289 12.82 -13.41 14.60
C HIS A 289 12.45 -14.23 13.35
N HIS A 290 12.74 -15.53 13.37
CA HIS A 290 12.59 -16.41 12.19
C HIS A 290 11.18 -16.38 11.55
N VAL A 291 10.12 -16.19 12.35
CA VAL A 291 8.74 -16.01 11.85
C VAL A 291 8.61 -14.76 10.99
N LEU A 292 9.19 -13.63 11.40
CA LEU A 292 9.11 -12.36 10.67
C LEU A 292 9.90 -12.44 9.35
N TYR A 293 11.08 -13.05 9.39
CA TYR A 293 11.91 -13.31 8.22
C TYR A 293 11.22 -14.26 7.23
N THR A 294 10.65 -15.36 7.73
CA THR A 294 9.91 -16.35 6.92
C THR A 294 8.66 -15.73 6.30
N LEU A 295 7.93 -14.90 7.06
CA LEU A 295 6.77 -14.17 6.56
C LEU A 295 7.13 -13.28 5.37
N ARG A 296 8.22 -12.51 5.46
CA ARG A 296 8.72 -11.68 4.35
C ARG A 296 9.07 -12.52 3.11
N ASN A 297 9.75 -13.65 3.30
CA ASN A 297 10.09 -14.55 2.19
C ASN A 297 8.84 -15.19 1.56
N ARG A 298 7.80 -15.46 2.37
CA ARG A 298 6.49 -15.94 1.91
C ARG A 298 5.80 -14.89 1.04
N VAL A 299 5.84 -13.62 1.44
CA VAL A 299 5.32 -12.49 0.66
C VAL A 299 6.07 -12.34 -0.67
N ALA A 300 7.41 -12.41 -0.66
CA ALA A 300 8.22 -12.38 -1.88
C ALA A 300 7.89 -13.55 -2.82
N SER A 301 7.78 -14.76 -2.27
CA SER A 301 7.44 -15.97 -3.05
C SER A 301 6.04 -15.90 -3.65
N LEU A 302 5.05 -15.45 -2.87
CA LEU A 302 3.67 -15.26 -3.33
C LEU A 302 3.62 -14.25 -4.47
N THR A 303 4.11 -13.04 -4.22
CA THR A 303 4.01 -11.92 -5.18
C THR A 303 4.91 -12.09 -6.39
N ARG A 304 5.90 -13.00 -6.33
CA ARG A 304 6.95 -13.23 -7.33
C ARG A 304 7.80 -11.98 -7.60
N LEU A 305 7.71 -10.98 -6.73
CA LEU A 305 8.52 -9.78 -6.81
C LEU A 305 9.97 -10.11 -6.42
N PRO A 306 10.97 -9.45 -7.02
CA PRO A 306 12.36 -9.63 -6.64
C PRO A 306 12.56 -9.37 -5.16
N SER A 307 13.29 -10.26 -4.47
CA SER A 307 13.58 -10.13 -3.05
C SER A 307 14.10 -8.73 -2.68
N PRO A 308 15.04 -8.11 -3.43
CA PRO A 308 15.52 -6.76 -3.10
C PRO A 308 14.40 -5.71 -3.04
N LEU A 309 13.37 -5.84 -3.87
CA LEU A 309 12.24 -4.90 -3.88
C LEU A 309 11.39 -5.06 -2.60
N VAL A 310 11.11 -6.30 -2.21
CA VAL A 310 10.38 -6.62 -0.96
C VAL A 310 11.19 -6.24 0.28
N GLU A 311 12.50 -6.49 0.28
CA GLU A 311 13.39 -6.21 1.43
C GLU A 311 13.62 -4.72 1.68
N LEU A 312 13.55 -3.90 0.64
CA LEU A 312 13.71 -2.45 0.72
C LEU A 312 12.41 -1.70 1.02
N SER A 313 11.31 -2.42 1.15
CA SER A 313 10.00 -1.86 1.49
C SER A 313 9.89 -1.56 2.99
N GLU A 314 8.77 -0.95 3.39
CA GLU A 314 8.44 -0.61 4.77
C GLU A 314 8.48 -1.85 5.71
N PRO A 315 8.86 -1.68 6.99
CA PRO A 315 8.79 -2.76 7.97
C PRO A 315 7.33 -3.19 8.20
N LEU A 316 7.13 -4.37 8.81
CA LEU A 316 5.79 -4.88 9.10
C LEU A 316 5.10 -4.00 10.13
N GLN A 317 4.02 -3.33 9.76
CA GLN A 317 3.20 -2.59 10.71
C GLN A 317 2.27 -3.57 11.42
N VAL A 318 2.22 -3.56 12.75
CA VAL A 318 1.27 -4.35 13.54
C VAL A 318 0.33 -3.40 14.25
N ILE A 319 -0.98 -3.59 14.09
CA ILE A 319 -2.03 -2.71 14.62
C ILE A 319 -2.96 -3.52 15.52
N CYS A 320 -3.35 -2.92 16.64
CA CYS A 320 -4.33 -3.39 17.60
C CYS A 320 -5.51 -2.42 17.66
N PHE A 321 -6.72 -2.94 17.48
CA PHE A 321 -7.97 -2.22 17.67
C PHE A 321 -8.70 -2.80 18.88
N GLU A 322 -8.92 -1.95 19.87
CA GLU A 322 -9.72 -2.26 21.05
C GLU A 322 -11.22 -2.00 20.80
N HIS A 323 -12.03 -2.11 21.84
CA HIS A 323 -13.48 -1.87 21.71
C HIS A 323 -13.78 -0.46 21.20
N GLY A 324 -14.52 -0.39 20.09
CA GLY A 324 -14.92 0.84 19.41
C GLY A 324 -13.84 1.45 18.51
N ASP A 325 -12.61 0.91 18.49
CA ASP A 325 -11.55 1.39 17.60
C ASP A 325 -11.88 1.09 16.14
N PHE A 326 -11.42 1.96 15.25
CA PHE A 326 -11.77 1.98 13.83
C PHE A 326 -10.69 2.69 13.01
N SER A 327 -10.75 2.51 11.68
CA SER A 327 -10.02 3.34 10.71
C SER A 327 -10.98 3.74 9.60
N ASN A 328 -11.13 5.03 9.33
CA ASN A 328 -11.94 5.53 8.22
C ASN A 328 -11.33 5.08 6.88
N ALA A 329 -12.16 5.08 5.84
CA ALA A 329 -11.73 4.62 4.54
C ALA A 329 -10.64 5.55 3.97
N HIS A 330 -9.54 4.97 3.53
CA HIS A 330 -8.38 5.67 3.00
C HIS A 330 -7.69 4.84 1.89
N HIS A 331 -6.74 5.47 1.20
CA HIS A 331 -5.82 4.80 0.30
C HIS A 331 -4.48 4.61 1.01
N ASP A 332 -3.83 3.48 0.74
CA ASP A 332 -2.48 3.24 1.29
C ASP A 332 -1.41 4.07 0.60
N SER A 333 -1.55 4.29 -0.71
CA SER A 333 -0.68 5.18 -1.49
C SER A 333 -1.25 6.58 -1.57
N SER A 334 -0.37 7.57 -1.63
CA SER A 334 -0.79 8.93 -1.97
C SER A 334 -0.86 9.12 -3.49
N PRO A 335 -1.70 10.05 -3.99
CA PRO A 335 -1.74 10.37 -5.41
C PRO A 335 -0.39 10.90 -5.90
N SER A 336 0.01 10.47 -7.10
CA SER A 336 1.25 10.90 -7.73
C SER A 336 1.07 12.26 -8.40
N HIS A 337 1.86 13.26 -7.99
CA HIS A 337 1.96 14.55 -8.68
C HIS A 337 3.41 14.82 -9.11
N PRO A 338 3.64 15.65 -10.15
CA PRO A 338 5.00 15.95 -10.64
C PRO A 338 5.95 16.53 -9.58
N GLU A 339 5.39 17.17 -8.54
CA GLU A 339 6.14 17.81 -7.45
C GLU A 339 6.37 16.89 -6.23
N THR A 340 5.85 15.66 -6.29
CA THR A 340 5.92 14.68 -5.20
C THR A 340 7.03 13.67 -5.44
N THR A 341 7.67 13.19 -4.37
CA THR A 341 8.66 12.10 -4.42
C THR A 341 8.30 10.97 -3.46
N CYS A 342 8.55 9.74 -3.88
CA CYS A 342 8.33 8.56 -3.04
C CYS A 342 9.29 8.52 -1.85
N ALA A 343 8.77 8.17 -0.67
CA ALA A 343 9.54 8.10 0.57
C ALA A 343 10.78 7.21 0.46
N HIS A 344 10.54 6.01 -0.04
CA HIS A 344 11.51 4.93 0.03
C HIS A 344 12.68 5.20 -0.92
N THR A 345 12.45 5.88 -2.04
CA THR A 345 13.46 6.22 -3.05
C THR A 345 14.03 7.62 -2.93
N ARG A 346 13.69 8.40 -1.88
CA ARG A 346 14.18 9.79 -1.71
C ARG A 346 15.70 9.93 -1.90
N LEU A 347 16.48 8.94 -1.46
CA LEU A 347 17.94 8.92 -1.61
C LEU A 347 18.42 8.95 -3.08
N ALA A 348 17.59 8.50 -4.01
CA ALA A 348 17.87 8.48 -5.45
C ALA A 348 17.16 9.59 -6.23
N GLY A 349 16.16 10.24 -5.62
CA GLY A 349 15.36 11.30 -6.23
C GLY A 349 16.04 12.68 -6.23
N ASN A 350 15.47 13.62 -6.98
CA ASN A 350 15.93 15.01 -7.00
C ASN A 350 15.53 15.75 -5.71
N LEU A 351 16.47 16.48 -5.10
CA LEU A 351 16.24 17.30 -3.89
C LEU A 351 15.23 18.45 -4.10
N SER A 352 14.82 18.71 -5.34
CA SER A 352 13.88 19.77 -5.72
C SER A 352 12.40 19.42 -5.45
N SER A 353 12.09 18.18 -5.08
CA SER A 353 10.73 17.77 -4.71
C SER A 353 10.34 18.36 -3.36
N LEU A 354 9.18 19.03 -3.31
CA LEU A 354 8.70 19.78 -2.14
C LEU A 354 7.98 18.87 -1.14
N THR A 355 7.37 17.79 -1.64
CA THR A 355 6.48 16.94 -0.85
C THR A 355 6.78 15.47 -1.06
N GLU A 356 6.57 14.74 0.01
CA GLU A 356 7.02 13.39 0.20
C GLU A 356 5.77 12.49 0.32
N VAL A 357 5.60 11.53 -0.60
CA VAL A 357 4.38 10.69 -0.72
C VAL A 357 4.64 9.18 -0.57
N SER A 358 3.66 8.45 -0.05
CA SER A 358 3.79 7.00 0.14
C SER A 358 3.44 6.31 -1.18
N CYS A 359 4.37 5.49 -1.68
CA CYS A 359 4.22 4.78 -2.95
C CYS A 359 4.23 3.28 -2.67
N ARG A 360 3.04 2.71 -2.48
CA ARG A 360 2.83 1.32 -2.08
C ARG A 360 2.13 0.59 -3.21
N TYR A 361 2.86 -0.23 -3.96
CA TYR A 361 2.34 -0.98 -5.10
C TYR A 361 1.20 -1.93 -4.74
N LEU A 362 1.41 -2.69 -3.67
CA LEU A 362 0.43 -3.61 -3.14
C LEU A 362 0.50 -3.62 -1.62
N THR A 363 -0.61 -4.06 -1.03
CA THR A 363 -0.74 -4.26 0.41
C THR A 363 -1.04 -5.72 0.67
N MET A 364 -0.24 -6.30 1.56
CA MET A 364 -0.51 -7.59 2.19
C MET A 364 -1.00 -7.33 3.61
N LEU A 365 -2.27 -7.58 3.88
CA LEU A 365 -2.85 -7.50 5.23
C LEU A 365 -2.98 -8.90 5.82
N PHE A 366 -2.60 -9.06 7.07
CA PHE A 366 -2.68 -10.31 7.81
C PHE A 366 -3.61 -10.15 9.01
N TYR A 367 -4.62 -10.99 9.12
CA TYR A 367 -5.43 -11.07 10.33
C TYR A 367 -4.70 -11.92 11.38
N LEU A 368 -4.26 -11.30 12.46
CA LEU A 368 -3.53 -11.95 13.56
C LEU A 368 -4.47 -12.43 14.67
N SER A 369 -5.72 -11.98 14.69
CA SER A 369 -6.78 -12.48 15.55
C SER A 369 -8.12 -12.56 14.81
N SER A 370 -9.00 -13.45 15.28
CA SER A 370 -10.40 -13.48 14.89
C SER A 370 -11.21 -12.53 15.78
N VAL A 371 -12.16 -11.81 15.19
CA VAL A 371 -13.06 -10.89 15.91
C VAL A 371 -14.46 -11.48 15.98
N GLU A 372 -15.08 -11.42 17.15
CA GLU A 372 -16.42 -11.99 17.34
C GLU A 372 -17.48 -11.16 16.62
N GLU A 373 -17.46 -9.85 16.83
CA GLU A 373 -18.44 -8.89 16.30
C GLU A 373 -17.78 -7.55 15.92
N GLY A 374 -18.11 -7.05 14.73
CA GLY A 374 -17.48 -5.86 14.15
C GLY A 374 -16.06 -6.11 13.66
N GLY A 375 -15.29 -5.03 13.49
CA GLY A 375 -13.87 -5.12 13.09
C GLY A 375 -13.65 -5.57 11.65
N GLU A 376 -14.66 -5.62 10.79
CA GLU A 376 -14.51 -5.97 9.38
C GLU A 376 -13.57 -5.00 8.66
N THR A 377 -12.79 -5.51 7.72
CA THR A 377 -12.13 -4.64 6.73
C THR A 377 -13.11 -4.41 5.60
N THR A 378 -13.45 -3.14 5.34
CA THR A 378 -14.47 -2.75 4.37
C THR A 378 -13.81 -2.07 3.17
N PHE A 379 -14.27 -2.43 1.97
CA PHE A 379 -13.96 -1.75 0.71
C PHE A 379 -15.26 -1.12 0.22
N PRO A 380 -15.51 0.18 0.53
CA PRO A 380 -16.83 0.78 0.35
C PRO A 380 -17.32 0.74 -1.10
N VAL A 381 -16.39 0.89 -2.05
CA VAL A 381 -16.68 1.00 -3.49
C VAL A 381 -16.24 -0.23 -4.29
N ALA A 382 -15.96 -1.36 -3.64
CA ALA A 382 -15.53 -2.58 -4.34
C ALA A 382 -16.52 -2.98 -5.46
N ASP A 383 -15.97 -3.28 -6.64
CA ASP A 383 -16.63 -3.63 -7.90
C ASP A 383 -17.76 -2.70 -8.33
N ASN A 384 -17.80 -1.47 -7.81
CA ASN A 384 -18.82 -0.51 -8.18
C ASN A 384 -18.75 -0.20 -9.69
N ARG A 385 -19.88 0.09 -10.34
CA ARG A 385 -19.90 0.24 -11.81
C ARG A 385 -19.06 1.44 -12.26
N THR A 386 -19.20 2.54 -11.54
CA THR A 386 -18.47 3.80 -11.72
C THR A 386 -17.87 4.23 -10.38
N TYR A 387 -16.77 4.97 -10.45
CA TYR A 387 -16.24 5.69 -9.31
C TYR A 387 -16.53 7.17 -9.53
N GLU A 388 -17.23 7.77 -8.59
CA GLU A 388 -17.53 9.20 -8.57
C GLU A 388 -17.24 9.67 -7.14
N GLU A 389 -16.25 10.54 -6.98
CA GLU A 389 -15.85 11.04 -5.65
C GLU A 389 -17.02 11.76 -4.97
N GLN A 390 -17.84 12.47 -5.74
CA GLN A 390 -19.06 13.11 -5.24
C GLN A 390 -20.13 12.10 -4.81
N ALA A 391 -20.01 10.82 -5.18
CA ALA A 391 -20.87 9.73 -4.72
C ALA A 391 -20.42 9.10 -3.40
N LEU A 392 -19.18 9.36 -2.97
CA LEU A 392 -18.71 8.95 -1.64
C LEU A 392 -19.39 9.74 -0.53
N VAL A 393 -19.76 10.99 -0.80
CA VAL A 393 -20.46 11.88 0.15
C VAL A 393 -21.74 12.39 -0.50
N GLN A 394 -22.86 11.69 -0.31
CA GLN A 394 -24.19 12.08 -0.83
C GLN A 394 -25.27 12.00 0.25
N ASP A 395 -26.23 12.92 0.18
CA ASP A 395 -27.42 12.94 1.04
C ASP A 395 -27.10 12.87 2.56
N GLY A 396 -25.99 13.49 2.97
CA GLY A 396 -25.52 13.48 4.36
C GLY A 396 -24.86 12.17 4.82
N VAL A 397 -24.57 11.27 3.88
CA VAL A 397 -23.91 9.98 4.14
C VAL A 397 -22.51 10.03 3.54
N ASP A 398 -21.51 9.83 4.40
CA ASP A 398 -20.11 9.73 4.02
C ASP A 398 -19.65 8.27 4.08
N LEU A 399 -19.47 7.64 2.92
CA LEU A 399 -19.00 6.25 2.80
C LEU A 399 -17.55 6.06 3.27
N THR A 400 -16.81 7.15 3.51
CA THR A 400 -15.47 7.09 4.10
C THR A 400 -15.52 6.99 5.63
N ASP A 401 -16.63 7.40 6.27
CA ASP A 401 -16.82 7.26 7.71
C ASP A 401 -17.25 5.83 8.06
N THR A 402 -16.29 5.02 8.47
CA THR A 402 -16.55 3.60 8.77
C THR A 402 -17.31 3.42 10.08
N GLN A 403 -17.39 4.43 10.94
CA GLN A 403 -18.16 4.33 12.19
C GLN A 403 -19.66 4.22 11.92
N GLU A 404 -20.16 5.08 11.04
CA GLU A 404 -21.58 5.18 10.70
C GLU A 404 -21.94 4.33 9.49
N THR A 405 -21.06 4.23 8.49
CA THR A 405 -21.40 3.69 7.17
C THR A 405 -20.72 2.38 6.80
N CYS A 406 -19.94 1.76 7.69
CA CYS A 406 -19.33 0.45 7.43
C CYS A 406 -20.34 -0.58 6.87
N GLY A 407 -21.55 -0.63 7.44
CA GLY A 407 -22.63 -1.54 7.01
C GLY A 407 -23.14 -1.29 5.58
N ARG A 408 -22.75 -0.19 4.94
CA ARG A 408 -23.08 0.18 3.56
C ARG A 408 -21.98 -0.11 2.54
N GLY A 409 -20.78 -0.50 2.99
CA GLY A 409 -19.71 -0.85 2.06
C GLY A 409 -20.05 -2.05 1.17
N ASN A 410 -19.63 -2.00 -0.08
CA ASN A 410 -19.92 -3.05 -1.07
C ASN A 410 -19.31 -4.41 -0.72
N LEU A 411 -18.10 -4.40 -0.16
CA LEU A 411 -17.41 -5.61 0.29
C LEU A 411 -16.93 -5.43 1.73
N ARG A 412 -17.20 -6.41 2.58
CA ARG A 412 -16.74 -6.49 3.97
C ARG A 412 -16.15 -7.85 4.26
N LEU A 413 -14.98 -7.86 4.89
CA LEU A 413 -14.23 -9.07 5.19
C LEU A 413 -14.11 -9.23 6.70
N LYS A 414 -14.60 -10.36 7.21
CA LYS A 414 -14.56 -10.66 8.64
C LYS A 414 -13.14 -11.12 9.02
N PRO A 415 -12.51 -10.54 10.05
CA PRO A 415 -11.19 -10.96 10.51
C PRO A 415 -11.22 -12.42 10.95
N THR A 416 -10.41 -13.23 10.30
CA THR A 416 -10.21 -14.64 10.61
C THR A 416 -8.72 -14.88 10.77
N VAL A 417 -8.30 -15.32 11.95
CA VAL A 417 -6.87 -15.54 12.27
C VAL A 417 -6.17 -16.36 11.19
N GLY A 418 -4.98 -15.92 10.80
CA GLY A 418 -4.15 -16.59 9.80
C GLY A 418 -4.50 -16.28 8.35
N THR A 419 -5.67 -15.69 8.07
CA THR A 419 -6.03 -15.26 6.71
C THR A 419 -5.24 -14.03 6.29
N ALA A 420 -4.73 -14.04 5.06
CA ALA A 420 -4.13 -12.87 4.42
C ALA A 420 -5.03 -12.31 3.33
N LEU A 421 -4.98 -10.99 3.15
CA LEU A 421 -5.56 -10.27 2.02
C LEU A 421 -4.43 -9.66 1.19
N LEU A 422 -4.57 -9.73 -0.13
CA LEU A 422 -3.65 -9.09 -1.08
C LEU A 422 -4.48 -8.19 -1.98
N TRP A 423 -4.18 -6.90 -2.04
CA TRP A 423 -4.69 -6.04 -3.11
C TRP A 423 -3.60 -5.13 -3.67
N TYR A 424 -3.83 -4.67 -4.90
CA TYR A 424 -2.98 -3.69 -5.55
C TYR A 424 -3.57 -2.30 -5.35
N ASN A 425 -2.75 -1.35 -4.86
CA ASN A 425 -3.20 0.04 -4.68
C ASN A 425 -3.14 0.86 -5.96
N HIS A 426 -2.47 0.35 -6.99
CA HIS A 426 -2.31 1.00 -8.29
C HIS A 426 -2.78 0.10 -9.43
N LEU A 427 -3.22 0.73 -10.51
CA LEU A 427 -3.45 0.10 -11.80
C LEU A 427 -2.10 -0.27 -12.45
N SER A 428 -2.15 -1.05 -13.52
CA SER A 428 -0.97 -1.26 -14.38
C SER A 428 -0.87 -0.14 -15.40
N ASP A 429 0.36 0.29 -15.71
CA ASP A 429 0.62 1.25 -16.79
C ASP A 429 0.49 0.63 -18.20
N GLY A 430 0.16 -0.66 -18.30
CA GLY A 430 0.06 -1.40 -19.56
C GLY A 430 1.41 -1.84 -20.15
N ARG A 431 2.53 -1.43 -19.57
CA ARG A 431 3.89 -1.84 -19.97
C ARG A 431 4.59 -2.71 -18.92
N GLY A 432 3.83 -3.16 -17.91
CA GLY A 432 4.34 -4.00 -16.84
C GLY A 432 4.92 -3.22 -15.66
N TRP A 433 4.62 -1.94 -15.50
CA TRP A 433 5.00 -1.15 -14.33
C TRP A 433 3.76 -0.67 -13.54
N MET A 434 4.03 0.03 -12.43
CA MET A 434 3.02 0.71 -11.63
C MET A 434 2.42 1.89 -12.42
N GLY A 435 1.10 1.94 -12.50
CA GLY A 435 0.35 3.05 -13.07
C GLY A 435 -0.29 3.96 -12.02
N GLU A 436 -1.41 4.57 -12.38
CA GLU A 436 -2.18 5.47 -11.52
C GLU A 436 -2.73 4.75 -10.27
N LEU A 437 -3.05 5.52 -9.23
CA LEU A 437 -3.73 5.03 -8.04
C LEU A 437 -5.06 4.39 -8.43
N ASP A 438 -5.34 3.19 -7.94
CA ASP A 438 -6.64 2.55 -8.10
C ASP A 438 -7.60 3.12 -7.08
N GLU A 439 -8.51 4.00 -7.52
CA GLU A 439 -9.52 4.64 -6.66
C GLU A 439 -10.44 3.63 -5.95
N TYR A 440 -10.55 2.40 -6.48
CA TYR A 440 -11.35 1.36 -5.84
C TYR A 440 -10.62 0.72 -4.65
N SER A 441 -9.32 0.96 -4.49
CA SER A 441 -8.52 0.49 -3.33
C SER A 441 -8.87 1.17 -2.01
N LEU A 442 -9.84 2.10 -2.03
CA LEU A 442 -10.36 2.74 -0.84
C LEU A 442 -10.87 1.68 0.16
N HIS A 443 -10.26 1.65 1.34
CA HIS A 443 -10.57 0.66 2.36
C HIS A 443 -10.42 1.23 3.76
N GLY A 444 -11.09 0.61 4.73
CA GLY A 444 -11.00 0.99 6.13
C GLY A 444 -11.36 -0.17 7.05
N ASP A 445 -11.27 0.08 8.35
CA ASP A 445 -11.59 -0.89 9.39
C ASP A 445 -12.80 -0.43 10.17
N CYS A 446 -13.83 -1.28 10.17
CA CYS A 446 -15.06 -1.04 10.90
C CYS A 446 -14.84 -1.07 12.42
N PRO A 447 -15.68 -0.37 13.20
CA PRO A 447 -15.59 -0.39 14.66
C PRO A 447 -15.63 -1.81 15.22
N VAL A 448 -14.67 -2.15 16.08
CA VAL A 448 -14.71 -3.41 16.83
C VAL A 448 -15.82 -3.33 17.88
N ARG A 449 -16.78 -4.27 17.85
CA ARG A 449 -17.87 -4.31 18.84
C ARG A 449 -17.56 -5.29 19.96
N ARG A 450 -17.01 -6.47 19.63
CA ARG A 450 -16.66 -7.49 20.64
C ARG A 450 -15.39 -8.25 20.26
N GLY A 451 -14.46 -8.32 21.22
CA GLY A 451 -13.13 -8.88 21.05
C GLY A 451 -12.05 -7.81 20.83
N VAL A 452 -10.87 -8.23 20.40
CA VAL A 452 -9.73 -7.36 20.05
C VAL A 452 -9.21 -7.77 18.69
N LYS A 453 -9.13 -6.81 17.75
CA LYS A 453 -8.61 -7.07 16.41
C LYS A 453 -7.12 -6.77 16.37
N TRP A 454 -6.33 -7.77 16.01
CA TRP A 454 -4.92 -7.63 15.67
C TRP A 454 -4.76 -7.85 14.18
N LEU A 455 -4.06 -6.93 13.52
CA LEU A 455 -3.71 -7.05 12.11
C LEU A 455 -2.26 -6.64 11.88
N ALA A 456 -1.70 -7.08 10.76
CA ALA A 456 -0.41 -6.58 10.30
C ALA A 456 -0.43 -6.25 8.81
N ASN A 457 0.19 -5.13 8.44
CA ASN A 457 0.31 -4.68 7.06
C ASN A 457 1.77 -4.81 6.61
N SER A 458 1.98 -5.47 5.48
CA SER A 458 3.22 -5.47 4.72
C SER A 458 2.96 -4.76 3.40
N TRP A 459 3.50 -3.55 3.29
CA TRP A 459 3.44 -2.77 2.07
C TRP A 459 4.66 -3.05 1.22
N ILE A 460 4.45 -3.15 -0.10
CA ILE A 460 5.55 -3.28 -1.05
C ILE A 460 5.70 -1.96 -1.80
N ASN A 461 6.85 -1.30 -1.62
CA ASN A 461 7.09 0.01 -2.19
C ASN A 461 7.71 -0.07 -3.58
N VAL A 462 7.13 0.67 -4.51
CA VAL A 462 7.63 0.81 -5.88
C VAL A 462 7.50 2.26 -6.28
N ASP A 463 8.56 2.83 -6.83
CA ASP A 463 8.50 4.16 -7.44
C ASP A 463 7.78 4.08 -8.79
N PRO A 464 6.79 4.95 -9.08
CA PRO A 464 6.18 5.01 -10.39
C PRO A 464 7.20 5.37 -11.49
N ASP A 465 8.29 6.07 -11.18
CA ASP A 465 9.43 6.21 -12.08
C ASP A 465 10.38 5.01 -11.95
N HIS A 466 10.35 4.15 -12.96
CA HIS A 466 11.21 2.97 -13.06
C HIS A 466 12.70 3.33 -12.96
N LEU A 467 13.16 4.43 -13.56
CA LEU A 467 14.57 4.83 -13.52
C LEU A 467 14.98 5.25 -12.11
N GLN A 468 14.07 5.92 -11.39
CA GLN A 468 14.30 6.30 -10.00
C GLN A 468 14.34 5.07 -9.08
N GLN A 469 13.44 4.10 -9.28
CA GLN A 469 13.44 2.83 -8.55
C GLN A 469 14.76 2.05 -8.78
N GLU A 470 15.18 1.92 -10.03
CA GLU A 470 16.41 1.20 -10.39
C GLU A 470 17.65 1.87 -9.78
N ARG A 471 17.74 3.20 -9.88
CA ARG A 471 18.82 3.97 -9.28
C ARG A 471 18.89 3.77 -7.77
N TYR A 472 17.74 3.79 -7.10
CA TYR A 472 17.67 3.53 -5.66
C TYR A 472 18.19 2.15 -5.30
N GLN A 473 17.74 1.11 -6.00
CA GLN A 473 18.18 -0.26 -5.75
C GLN A 473 19.70 -0.44 -5.93
N ARG A 474 20.28 0.17 -6.97
CA ARG A 474 21.74 0.15 -7.20
C ARG A 474 22.49 0.84 -6.05
N LEU A 475 22.05 2.02 -5.63
CA LEU A 475 22.68 2.77 -4.53
C LEU A 475 22.66 2.00 -3.22
N VAL A 476 21.54 1.35 -2.90
CA VAL A 476 21.44 0.56 -1.67
C VAL A 476 22.32 -0.70 -1.74
N ALA A 477 22.34 -1.39 -2.88
CA ALA A 477 23.19 -2.56 -3.09
C ALA A 477 24.69 -2.22 -2.97
N GLU A 478 25.13 -1.10 -3.54
CA GLU A 478 26.51 -0.61 -3.42
C GLU A 478 26.88 -0.30 -1.96
N ARG A 479 25.99 0.34 -1.22
CA ARG A 479 26.19 0.64 0.19
C ARG A 479 26.30 -0.63 1.04
N HIS A 480 25.48 -1.65 0.77
CA HIS A 480 25.59 -2.93 1.46
C HIS A 480 26.93 -3.61 1.18
N ARG A 481 27.39 -3.66 -0.07
CA ARG A 481 28.71 -4.21 -0.42
C ARG A 481 29.86 -3.49 0.27
N ALA A 482 29.80 -2.15 0.33
CA ALA A 482 30.81 -1.35 1.02
C ALA A 482 30.83 -1.64 2.53
N THR A 483 29.67 -1.88 3.14
CA THR A 483 29.55 -2.17 4.57
C THR A 483 30.05 -3.59 4.89
N SER A 484 29.70 -4.59 4.08
CA SER A 484 30.18 -5.97 4.25
C SER A 484 31.68 -6.12 3.98
N GLY A 485 32.23 -5.34 3.04
CA GLY A 485 33.69 -5.30 2.81
C GLY A 485 34.48 -4.67 3.96
N MET A 486 33.86 -3.78 4.75
CA MET A 486 34.47 -3.26 5.99
C MET A 486 34.39 -4.26 7.15
N GLU A 487 33.33 -5.07 7.23
CA GLU A 487 33.21 -6.17 8.22
C GLU A 487 34.21 -7.31 7.93
N GLU A 488 34.49 -7.65 6.67
CA GLU A 488 35.52 -8.66 6.34
C GLU A 488 36.95 -8.21 6.72
N HIS A 489 37.21 -6.90 6.83
CA HIS A 489 38.48 -6.37 7.34
C HIS A 489 38.60 -6.45 8.86
N TYR A 490 37.50 -6.72 9.57
CA TYR A 490 37.43 -7.04 10.98
C TYR A 490 37.18 -8.55 11.17
N ARG A 491 38.06 -9.40 10.64
CA ARG A 491 38.18 -10.76 11.18
C ARG A 491 38.72 -10.66 12.62
N PRO A 492 38.02 -11.17 13.65
CA PRO A 492 38.63 -11.34 14.95
C PRO A 492 39.80 -12.31 14.78
N LEU A 493 40.96 -11.95 15.30
CA LEU A 493 42.07 -12.87 15.45
C LEU A 493 41.55 -14.15 16.11
N SER A 494 41.83 -15.28 15.47
CA SER A 494 41.65 -16.63 16.00
C SER A 494 42.23 -16.71 17.41
N HIS A 495 41.38 -16.73 18.43
CA HIS A 495 41.72 -17.28 19.74
C HIS A 495 41.15 -18.69 19.81
N SER A 496 41.86 -19.60 19.14
CA SER A 496 41.94 -20.99 19.56
C SER A 496 42.64 -21.04 20.92
N ASP A 497 42.05 -21.80 21.85
CA ASP A 497 42.64 -22.34 23.07
C ASP A 497 43.15 -21.35 24.13
N LEU A 498 42.26 -20.93 25.05
CA LEU A 498 42.58 -20.95 26.48
C LEU A 498 41.32 -20.83 27.35
N HIS A 499 41.26 -21.66 28.39
CA HIS A 499 40.29 -21.73 29.50
C HIS A 499 39.09 -22.68 29.35
N GLN A 500 39.41 -23.98 29.27
CA GLN A 500 38.84 -24.91 30.25
C GLN A 500 39.47 -24.62 31.63
N ASP A 501 38.67 -24.83 32.68
CA ASP A 501 38.94 -24.65 34.12
C ASP A 501 38.78 -23.23 34.67
N LEU A 502 37.54 -22.92 35.11
CA LEU A 502 37.20 -22.56 36.50
C LEU A 502 35.68 -22.60 36.73
#